data_AF-A0AA36MF67-F1
#
_entry.id   AF-A0AA36MF67-F1
#
_cell.length_a   1.000
_cell.length_b   1.000
_cell.length_c   1.000
_cell.angle_alpha   90.00
_cell.angle_beta   90.00
_cell.angle_gamma   90.00
#
_symmetry.space_group_name_H-M   'P 1'
#
loop_
_entity.id
_entity.type
_entity.pdbx_description
1 polymer ?
#
loop_
_entity_poly.entity_id
_entity_poly.type
_entity_poly.pdbx_seq_one_letter_code
_entity_poly.pdbx_strand_id
1 'polypeptide(L)'
;MAMGGIDLEHYQMKNEDQVLSFTAVAISLLVAEGRLEFEHRDLHIGNVLVIEEDADLEYKVRDETMILRSYGVKVNIIDFTLSRMRKGCFVHSWLKIS
;
A
#
# COMPACT_ATOMS: atom_id res chain seq x y z
N MET A 1 1.25 22.79 0.83
CA MET A 1 1.54 21.49 0.19
C MET A 1 0.66 20.48 0.88
N ALA A 2 -0.19 19.78 0.12
CA ALA A 2 -1.13 18.82 0.69
C ALA A 2 -0.34 17.75 1.46
N MET A 3 -0.67 17.54 2.74
CA MET A 3 0.06 16.70 3.69
C MET A 3 0.01 15.18 3.35
N GLY A 4 -0.38 14.81 2.12
CA GLY A 4 -0.63 13.43 1.69
C GLY A 4 0.16 12.96 0.46
N GLY A 5 0.91 13.85 -0.22
CA GLY A 5 1.64 13.51 -1.45
C GLY A 5 1.00 14.04 -2.73
N ILE A 6 1.50 13.58 -3.88
CA ILE A 6 1.01 13.87 -5.24
C ILE A 6 0.35 12.59 -5.76
N ASP A 7 -0.82 12.69 -6.39
CA ASP A 7 -1.44 11.51 -7.01
C ASP A 7 -0.57 10.95 -8.15
N LEU A 8 -0.65 9.64 -8.37
CA LEU A 8 0.20 8.95 -9.34
C LEU A 8 -0.12 9.37 -10.78
N GLU A 9 -1.30 9.93 -11.05
CA GLU A 9 -1.65 10.44 -12.38
C GLU A 9 -0.75 11.63 -12.77
N HIS A 10 -0.42 12.48 -11.79
CA HIS A 10 0.40 13.67 -11.99
C HIS A 10 1.86 13.51 -11.55
N TYR A 11 2.21 12.41 -10.89
CA TYR A 11 3.57 12.16 -10.44
C TYR A 11 4.52 11.81 -11.59
N GLN A 12 5.64 12.52 -11.67
CA GLN A 12 6.72 12.22 -12.63
C GLN A 12 7.83 11.43 -11.94
N MET A 13 8.01 10.19 -12.39
CA MET A 13 9.05 9.29 -11.88
C MET A 13 10.44 9.86 -12.20
N LYS A 14 11.32 9.86 -11.19
CA LYS A 14 12.72 10.32 -11.30
C LYS A 14 13.67 9.20 -11.74
N ASN A 15 13.30 7.96 -11.48
CA ASN A 15 14.06 6.75 -11.82
C ASN A 15 13.10 5.61 -12.16
N GLU A 16 13.48 4.71 -13.07
CA GLU A 16 12.75 3.49 -13.40
C GLU A 16 12.59 2.56 -12.19
N ASP A 17 13.55 2.54 -11.26
CA ASP A 17 13.46 1.73 -10.04
C ASP A 17 12.28 2.14 -9.14
N GLN A 18 11.78 3.38 -9.25
CA GLN A 18 10.62 3.83 -8.48
C GLN A 18 9.37 3.01 -8.82
N VAL A 19 9.32 2.35 -9.99
CA VAL A 19 8.22 1.45 -10.36
C VAL A 19 8.14 0.28 -9.38
N LEU A 20 9.26 -0.19 -8.85
CA LEU A 20 9.31 -1.32 -7.92
C LEU A 20 8.64 -0.97 -6.58
N SER A 21 8.66 0.29 -6.17
CA SER A 21 7.99 0.78 -4.96
C SER A 21 6.47 0.60 -5.01
N PHE A 22 5.87 0.55 -6.20
CA PHE A 22 4.44 0.30 -6.35
C PHE A 22 4.04 -1.15 -6.05
N THR A 23 5.00 -2.07 -5.95
CA THR A 23 4.75 -3.43 -5.45
C THR A 23 4.19 -3.40 -4.02
N ALA A 24 4.49 -2.35 -3.24
CA ALA A 24 3.89 -2.06 -1.95
C ALA A 24 2.35 -2.06 -1.99
N VAL A 25 1.76 -1.50 -3.06
CA VAL A 25 0.30 -1.45 -3.25
C VAL A 25 -0.26 -2.86 -3.37
N ALA A 26 0.34 -3.68 -4.23
CA ALA A 26 -0.08 -5.06 -4.44
C ALA A 26 0.03 -5.91 -3.16
N ILE A 27 1.14 -5.76 -2.42
CA ILE A 27 1.35 -6.46 -1.15
C ILE A 27 0.32 -6.01 -0.10
N SER A 28 0.08 -4.70 0.03
CA SER A 28 -0.93 -4.16 0.94
C SER A 28 -2.33 -4.70 0.63
N LEU A 29 -2.72 -4.76 -0.64
CA LEU A 29 -4.01 -5.32 -1.06
C LEU A 29 -4.08 -6.83 -0.77
N LEU A 30 -3.05 -7.60 -1.11
CA LEU A 30 -3.00 -9.04 -0.83
C LEU A 30 -3.14 -9.33 0.68
N VAL A 31 -2.48 -8.52 1.51
CA VAL A 31 -2.55 -8.62 2.97
C VAL A 31 -3.94 -8.23 3.48
N ALA A 32 -4.55 -7.18 2.93
CA ALA A 32 -5.88 -6.74 3.29
C ALA A 32 -6.97 -7.74 2.87
N GLU A 33 -6.88 -8.29 1.65
CA GLU A 33 -7.74 -9.38 1.15
C GLU A 33 -7.69 -10.59 2.08
N GLY A 34 -6.47 -11.05 2.41
CA GLY A 34 -6.28 -12.23 3.25
C GLY A 34 -6.79 -12.09 4.69
N ARG A 35 -6.91 -10.86 5.21
CA ARG A 35 -7.35 -10.61 6.60
C ARG A 35 -8.78 -10.12 6.75
N LEU A 36 -9.18 -9.26 5.84
CA LEU A 36 -10.37 -8.44 5.96
C LEU A 36 -11.33 -8.68 4.81
N GLU A 37 -11.05 -9.68 3.95
CA GLU A 37 -11.79 -9.86 2.68
C GLU A 37 -11.95 -8.50 1.98
N PHE A 38 -10.87 -7.70 2.01
CA PHE A 38 -10.90 -6.33 1.57
C PHE A 38 -10.98 -6.27 0.05
N GLU A 39 -11.86 -5.42 -0.46
CA GLU A 39 -11.96 -5.10 -1.88
C GLU A 39 -11.98 -3.57 -2.02
N HIS A 40 -11.00 -2.97 -2.70
CA HIS A 40 -10.98 -1.52 -2.90
C HIS A 40 -12.11 -1.05 -3.84
N ARG A 41 -12.38 -1.85 -4.88
CA ARG A 41 -13.41 -1.68 -5.93
C ARG A 41 -13.27 -0.47 -6.85
N ASP A 42 -12.49 0.53 -6.46
CA ASP A 42 -12.24 1.73 -7.26
C ASP A 42 -10.78 2.18 -7.18
N LEU A 43 -9.85 1.24 -7.36
CA LEU A 43 -8.41 1.55 -7.32
C LEU A 43 -7.94 1.97 -8.71
N HIS A 44 -7.98 3.26 -8.99
CA HIS A 44 -7.36 3.87 -10.16
C HIS A 44 -6.10 4.65 -9.79
N ILE A 45 -5.34 5.07 -10.80
CA ILE A 45 -4.05 5.75 -10.62
C ILE A 45 -4.16 7.05 -9.78
N GLY A 46 -5.25 7.81 -9.93
CA GLY A 46 -5.54 8.98 -9.09
C GLY A 46 -5.80 8.69 -7.60
N ASN A 47 -6.12 7.44 -7.23
CA ASN A 47 -6.32 7.02 -5.83
C ASN A 47 -5.04 6.47 -5.18
N VAL A 48 -3.91 6.65 -5.84
CA VAL A 48 -2.59 6.29 -5.34
C VAL A 48 -1.79 7.56 -5.16
N LEU A 49 -1.46 7.90 -3.92
CA LEU A 49 -0.60 9.04 -3.60
C LEU A 49 0.85 8.61 -3.47
N VAL A 50 1.75 9.44 -3.99
CA VAL A 50 3.19 9.29 -3.94
C VAL A 50 3.77 10.39 -3.06
N ILE A 51 4.59 9.99 -2.10
CA ILE A 51 5.35 10.88 -1.23
C ILE A 51 6.83 10.57 -1.46
N GLU A 52 7.64 11.60 -1.69
CA GLU A 52 9.09 11.44 -1.74
C GLU A 52 9.61 11.23 -0.31
N GLU A 53 9.95 9.99 0.02
CA GLU A 53 10.42 9.56 1.33
C GLU A 53 11.38 8.38 1.12
N ASP A 54 12.62 8.53 1.57
CA ASP A 54 13.65 7.47 1.55
C ASP A 54 13.54 6.66 2.85
N ALA A 55 12.43 5.93 2.98
CA ALA A 55 12.18 5.06 4.12
C ALA A 55 11.61 3.74 3.60
N ASP A 56 12.40 2.68 3.74
CA ASP A 56 11.96 1.34 3.39
C ASP A 56 10.76 0.91 4.23
N LEU A 57 9.88 0.13 3.60
CA LEU A 57 8.64 -0.33 4.21
C LEU A 57 8.85 -1.74 4.77
N GLU A 58 8.59 -1.89 6.06
CA GLU A 58 8.57 -3.20 6.71
C GLU A 58 7.16 -3.81 6.63
N TYR A 59 7.03 -4.91 5.90
CA TYR A 59 5.81 -5.69 5.83
C TYR A 59 6.00 -6.97 6.62
N LYS A 60 5.05 -7.27 7.51
CA LYS A 60 4.98 -8.60 8.10
C LYS A 60 4.00 -9.43 7.27
N VAL A 61 4.38 -10.62 6.83
CA VAL A 61 3.53 -11.54 6.06
C VAL A 61 3.77 -12.94 6.62
N ARG A 62 2.71 -13.60 7.13
CA ARG A 62 2.82 -14.96 7.71
C ARG A 62 3.92 -15.09 8.77
N ASP A 63 4.02 -14.10 9.65
CA ASP A 63 5.05 -13.98 10.71
C ASP A 63 6.50 -13.78 10.25
N GLU A 64 6.76 -13.71 8.94
CA GLU A 64 8.03 -13.29 8.39
C GLU A 64 8.04 -11.78 8.12
N THR A 65 9.18 -11.14 8.39
CA THR A 65 9.41 -9.73 8.06
C THR A 65 10.02 -9.65 6.66
N MET A 66 9.34 -8.91 5.78
CA MET A 66 9.78 -8.58 4.44
C MET A 66 10.05 -7.08 4.36
N ILE A 67 11.24 -6.70 3.90
CA ILE A 67 11.61 -5.30 3.69
C ILE A 67 11.41 -4.99 2.22
N LEU A 68 10.60 -3.97 1.93
CA LEU A 68 10.38 -3.45 0.60
C LEU A 68 11.12 -2.13 0.45
N ARG A 69 12.02 -2.09 -0.53
CA ARG A 69 12.79 -0.88 -0.83
C ARG A 69 11.86 0.21 -1.36
N SER A 70 11.98 1.41 -0.79
CA SER A 70 11.16 2.57 -1.18
C SER A 70 11.65 3.24 -2.45
N TYR A 71 12.92 3.07 -2.83
CA TYR A 71 13.54 3.77 -3.96
C TYR A 71 13.27 5.30 -3.93
N GLY A 72 13.23 5.87 -2.73
CA GLY A 72 12.98 7.29 -2.48
C GLY A 72 11.50 7.70 -2.62
N VAL A 73 10.57 6.75 -2.74
CA VAL A 73 9.12 7.02 -2.80
C VAL A 73 8.33 6.07 -1.90
N LYS A 74 7.34 6.65 -1.24
CA LYS A 74 6.32 5.97 -0.46
C LYS A 74 4.98 6.11 -1.14
N VAL A 75 4.24 5.01 -1.20
CA VAL A 75 2.98 4.92 -1.92
C VAL A 75 1.84 4.67 -0.94
N ASN A 76 0.79 5.48 -1.02
CA ASN A 76 -0.41 5.36 -0.18
C ASN A 76 -1.66 5.19 -1.04
N ILE A 77 -2.55 4.30 -0.63
CA ILE A 77 -3.87 4.14 -1.26
C ILE A 77 -4.87 5.04 -0.53
N ILE A 78 -5.69 5.77 -1.27
CA ILE A 78 -6.75 6.65 -0.75
C ILE A 78 -8.11 6.34 -1.38
N ASP A 79 -9.13 7.05 -0.90
CA ASP A 79 -10.52 6.95 -1.35
C ASP A 79 -11.14 5.54 -1.22
N PHE A 80 -11.44 5.19 0.01
CA PHE A 80 -12.09 3.94 0.36
C PHE A 80 -13.63 3.99 0.26
N THR A 81 -14.20 4.99 -0.44
CA THR A 81 -15.65 5.25 -0.45
C THR A 81 -16.46 4.07 -0.99
N LEU A 82 -15.94 3.39 -2.02
CA LEU A 82 -16.55 2.20 -2.62
C LEU A 82 -15.97 0.89 -2.08
N SER A 83 -15.02 0.97 -1.14
CA SER A 83 -14.35 -0.21 -0.60
C SER A 83 -15.29 -1.04 0.27
N ARG A 84 -15.04 -2.34 0.28
CA ARG A 84 -15.72 -3.31 1.15
C ARG A 84 -14.69 -4.02 1.99
N MET A 85 -15.01 -4.26 3.26
CA MET A 85 -14.27 -5.17 4.13
C MET A 85 -15.24 -5.99 4.96
N ARG A 86 -14.88 -7.24 5.22
CA ARG A 86 -15.53 -8.11 6.19
C ARG A 86 -14.47 -8.69 7.10
N LYS A 87 -14.55 -8.34 8.39
CA LYS A 87 -13.74 -9.01 9.41
C LYS A 87 -14.29 -10.42 9.60
N GLY A 88 -13.77 -11.38 8.84
CA GLY A 88 -14.01 -12.79 9.11
C GLY A 88 -13.62 -13.08 10.56
N CYS A 89 -14.44 -13.86 11.28
CA CYS A 89 -14.04 -14.40 12.58
C CYS A 89 -12.96 -15.46 12.36
N PHE A 90 -11.77 -15.02 11.95
CA PHE A 90 -10.58 -15.85 11.89
C PHE A 90 -9.84 -15.71 13.20
N VAL A 91 -10.08 -16.65 14.11
CA VAL A 91 -9.16 -16.92 15.23
C VAL A 91 -7.93 -17.57 14.62
N HIS A 92 -7.00 -16.77 14.13
CA HIS A 92 -5.59 -17.15 14.05
C HIS A 92 -4.74 -15.89 13.94
N SER A 93 -3.79 -15.80 14.88
CA SER A 93 -2.82 -14.73 15.06
C SER A 93 -2.02 -14.47 13.78
N TRP A 94 -2.37 -13.46 13.00
CA TRP A 94 -1.54 -13.05 11.86
C TRP A 94 -1.54 -11.53 11.72
N LEU A 95 -0.35 -10.94 11.90
CA LEU A 95 0.09 -9.52 11.91
C LEU A 95 -0.45 -8.60 13.00
N LYS A 96 0.53 -7.93 13.59
CA LYS A 96 0.43 -6.54 14.01
C LYS A 96 1.14 -5.68 12.95
N ILE A 97 0.51 -4.59 12.57
CA ILE A 97 1.17 -3.45 11.91
C ILE A 97 1.54 -2.54 13.10
N SER A 98 2.83 -2.32 13.35
CA SER A 98 3.32 -1.45 14.42
C SER A 98 3.74 -0.10 13.85
#